data_AF-A0A7S2H9H5-F1
#
_entry.id   AF-A0A7S2H9H5-F1
#
_cell.length_a   1.000
_cell.length_b   1.000
_cell.length_c   1.000
_cell.angle_alpha   90.00
_cell.angle_beta   90.00
_cell.angle_gamma   90.00
#
_symmetry.space_group_name_H-M   'P 1'
#
loop_
_entity.id
_entity.type
_entity.pdbx_description
1 polymer ?
#
loop_
_entity_poly.entity_id
_entity_poly.type
_entity_poly.pdbx_seq_one_letter_code
_entity_poly.pdbx_strand_id
1 'polypeptide(L)'
;TVGDMGSKLPKLPSGAVWKAGSTVEARWSVRANHGGGWQYRLCPLKSNLTEACFQETPMPFAGDSSLMLANGTKIRIKSTFVSEGTLPAGSTWQMNPIPGYIQGNPKGGFSCCKRWFDPPCYDPVPVPDNMHRLIDQGMCSGEWLNNITIYDQLRVPEHLEPGEYVLGFRWDCETSAQVWQSCADITITAADSADLVV
;
A
#
# COMPACT_ATOMS: atom_id res chain seq x y z
N THR A 1 -10.85 17.35 -13.43
CA THR A 1 -10.83 18.13 -12.18
C THR A 1 -10.53 17.24 -11.00
N VAL A 2 -10.02 17.80 -9.89
CA VAL A 2 -9.82 17.02 -8.65
C VAL A 2 -11.18 16.50 -8.18
N GLY A 3 -11.28 15.21 -7.88
CA GLY A 3 -12.53 14.56 -7.48
C GLY A 3 -13.34 13.91 -8.61
N ASP A 4 -12.86 13.94 -9.86
CA ASP A 4 -13.47 13.15 -10.93
C ASP A 4 -13.31 11.65 -10.67
N MET A 5 -14.24 10.84 -11.19
CA MET A 5 -14.10 9.39 -11.18
C MET A 5 -12.84 8.98 -11.95
N GLY A 6 -11.93 8.25 -11.31
CA GLY A 6 -10.70 7.76 -11.95
C GLY A 6 -10.97 6.98 -13.23
N SER A 7 -12.07 6.22 -13.29
CA SER A 7 -12.52 5.47 -14.46
C SER A 7 -12.99 6.34 -15.64
N LYS A 8 -13.11 7.66 -15.46
CA LYS A 8 -13.47 8.63 -16.51
C LYS A 8 -12.32 9.55 -16.87
N LEU A 9 -11.18 9.43 -16.19
CA LEU A 9 -9.99 10.20 -16.52
C LEU A 9 -9.35 9.63 -17.79
N PRO A 10 -8.69 10.49 -18.59
CA PRO A 10 -7.93 10.01 -19.74
C PRO A 10 -6.78 9.12 -19.26
N LYS A 11 -6.49 8.08 -20.04
CA LYS A 11 -5.33 7.23 -19.83
C LYS A 11 -4.06 8.08 -19.76
N LEU A 12 -3.22 7.84 -18.76
CA LEU A 12 -1.92 8.48 -18.62
C LEU A 12 -0.83 7.59 -19.25
N PRO A 13 0.19 8.18 -19.92
CA PRO A 13 1.32 7.43 -20.45
C PRO A 13 2.29 7.06 -19.32
N SER A 14 1.87 6.13 -18.45
CA SER A 14 2.65 5.73 -17.26
C SER A 14 4.02 5.11 -17.60
N GLY A 15 4.14 4.50 -18.78
CA GLY A 15 5.32 3.73 -19.20
C GLY A 15 5.52 2.44 -18.40
N ALA A 16 4.60 2.08 -17.50
CA ALA A 16 4.69 0.88 -16.67
C ALA A 16 4.34 -0.36 -17.50
N VAL A 17 5.36 -1.17 -17.80
CA VAL A 17 5.23 -2.44 -18.53
C VAL A 17 5.67 -3.57 -17.60
N TRP A 18 4.77 -4.51 -17.34
CA TRP A 18 5.00 -5.65 -16.44
C TRP A 18 4.81 -6.96 -17.20
N LYS A 19 5.62 -7.96 -16.89
CA LYS A 19 5.52 -9.29 -17.50
C LYS A 19 4.63 -10.17 -16.64
N ALA A 20 3.70 -10.92 -17.24
CA ALA A 20 2.95 -11.96 -16.53
C ALA A 20 3.93 -12.93 -15.83
N GLY A 21 3.64 -13.30 -14.59
CA GLY A 21 4.51 -14.14 -13.77
C GLY A 21 5.73 -13.44 -13.16
N SER A 22 6.04 -12.19 -13.50
CA SER A 22 7.17 -11.49 -12.90
C SER A 22 6.87 -10.92 -11.52
N THR A 23 7.92 -10.68 -10.74
CA THR A 23 7.86 -9.84 -9.54
C THR A 23 8.09 -8.38 -9.93
N VAL A 24 7.20 -7.49 -9.47
CA VAL A 24 7.22 -6.06 -9.76
C VAL A 24 7.14 -5.25 -8.48
N GLU A 25 7.65 -4.02 -8.49
CA GLU A 25 7.58 -3.10 -7.36
C GLU A 25 6.44 -2.11 -7.53
N ALA A 26 5.56 -2.04 -6.54
CA ALA A 26 4.59 -0.96 -6.39
C ALA A 26 5.00 -0.06 -5.23
N ARG A 27 4.67 1.23 -5.30
CA ARG A 27 4.96 2.18 -4.25
C ARG A 27 3.79 3.09 -3.96
N TRP A 28 3.64 3.46 -2.70
CA TRP A 28 2.68 4.46 -2.25
C TRP A 28 3.23 5.19 -1.04
N SER A 29 2.69 6.37 -0.76
CA SER A 29 3.14 7.18 0.38
C SER A 29 1.98 7.45 1.32
N VAL A 30 2.28 7.39 2.61
CA VAL A 30 1.30 7.62 3.69
C VAL A 30 1.54 9.00 4.29
N ARG A 31 0.45 9.76 4.43
CA ARG A 31 0.46 11.08 5.07
C ARG A 31 -0.25 11.06 6.43
N ALA A 32 -1.47 10.56 6.46
CA ALA A 32 -2.24 10.34 7.68
C ALA A 32 -2.27 8.83 7.95
N ASN A 33 -1.68 8.40 9.06
CA ASN A 33 -1.63 6.99 9.43
C ASN A 33 -2.90 6.61 10.18
N HIS A 34 -3.77 5.85 9.54
CA HIS A 34 -5.02 5.36 10.12
C HIS A 34 -5.01 3.84 10.41
N GLY A 35 -3.80 3.25 10.51
CA GLY A 35 -3.65 1.80 10.73
C GLY A 35 -4.18 0.95 9.59
N GLY A 36 -4.65 -0.26 9.86
CA GLY A 36 -5.33 -1.11 8.89
C GLY A 36 -4.39 -1.81 7.90
N GLY A 37 -4.83 -1.97 6.65
CA GLY A 37 -4.07 -2.71 5.65
C GLY A 37 -4.54 -2.48 4.22
N TRP A 38 -3.69 -2.82 3.26
CA TRP A 38 -3.95 -2.56 1.83
C TRP A 38 -3.80 -3.79 0.95
N GLN A 39 -4.38 -3.70 -0.24
CA GLN A 39 -4.28 -4.69 -1.30
C GLN A 39 -4.16 -4.00 -2.66
N TYR A 40 -3.47 -4.67 -3.57
CA TYR A 40 -3.36 -4.29 -4.98
C TYR A 40 -4.17 -5.24 -5.84
N ARG A 41 -4.78 -4.71 -6.90
CA ARG A 41 -5.66 -5.48 -7.80
C ARG A 41 -5.55 -4.99 -9.24
N LEU A 42 -5.79 -5.86 -10.20
CA LEU A 42 -5.86 -5.50 -11.61
C LEU A 42 -7.28 -5.62 -12.14
N CYS A 43 -7.64 -4.71 -13.04
CA CYS A 43 -8.84 -4.83 -13.87
C CYS A 43 -8.44 -4.48 -15.31
N PRO A 44 -8.84 -5.26 -16.34
CA PRO A 44 -8.57 -4.91 -17.73
C PRO A 44 -9.14 -3.53 -18.07
N LEU A 45 -8.36 -2.69 -18.78
CA LEU A 45 -8.77 -1.32 -19.10
C LEU A 45 -10.04 -1.28 -19.97
N LYS A 46 -10.29 -2.32 -20.77
CA LYS A 46 -11.48 -2.47 -21.62
C LYS A 46 -12.73 -2.91 -20.85
N SER A 47 -12.59 -3.34 -19.60
CA SER A 47 -13.71 -3.75 -18.75
C SER A 47 -14.38 -2.55 -18.08
N ASN A 48 -15.54 -2.78 -17.47
CA ASN A 48 -16.13 -1.78 -16.58
C ASN A 48 -15.36 -1.76 -15.26
N LEU A 49 -14.62 -0.67 -15.01
CA LEU A 49 -13.70 -0.49 -13.88
C LEU A 49 -14.44 -0.35 -12.54
N THR A 50 -15.04 -1.45 -12.09
CA THR A 50 -15.78 -1.59 -10.83
C THR A 50 -14.95 -2.32 -9.79
N GLU A 51 -15.27 -2.16 -8.50
CA GLU A 51 -14.61 -2.93 -7.43
C GLU A 51 -14.72 -4.45 -7.65
N ALA A 52 -15.85 -4.91 -8.21
CA ALA A 52 -16.03 -6.32 -8.56
C ALA A 52 -14.99 -6.79 -9.61
N CYS A 53 -14.73 -5.99 -10.65
CA CYS A 53 -13.69 -6.30 -11.63
C CYS A 53 -12.31 -6.39 -10.99
N PHE A 54 -11.96 -5.44 -10.12
CA PHE A 54 -10.68 -5.49 -9.40
C PHE A 54 -10.59 -6.72 -8.48
N GLN A 55 -11.69 -7.10 -7.84
CA GLN A 55 -11.73 -8.31 -7.01
C GLN A 55 -11.54 -9.60 -7.82
N GLU A 56 -11.69 -9.61 -9.15
CA GLU A 56 -11.37 -10.81 -9.94
C GLU A 56 -9.87 -11.10 -9.99
N THR A 57 -9.01 -10.07 -9.86
CA THR A 57 -7.56 -10.22 -9.97
C THR A 57 -6.80 -9.51 -8.83
N PRO A 58 -6.82 -10.05 -7.60
CA PRO A 58 -5.91 -9.60 -6.55
C PRO A 58 -4.46 -9.91 -6.92
N MET A 59 -3.56 -8.97 -6.64
CA MET A 59 -2.12 -9.13 -6.84
C MET A 59 -1.50 -9.72 -5.56
N PRO A 60 -0.96 -10.95 -5.58
CA PRO A 60 -0.27 -11.51 -4.43
C PRO A 60 1.01 -10.72 -4.12
N PHE A 61 1.33 -10.59 -2.83
CA PHE A 61 2.64 -10.08 -2.43
C PHE A 61 3.73 -11.14 -2.65
N ALA A 62 4.85 -10.74 -3.22
CA ALA A 62 5.97 -11.61 -3.58
C ALA A 62 7.08 -11.65 -2.51
N GLY A 63 6.95 -10.90 -1.42
CA GLY A 63 7.91 -10.88 -0.34
C GLY A 63 7.74 -9.68 0.59
N ASP A 64 8.68 -9.57 1.53
CA ASP A 64 8.77 -8.46 2.48
C ASP A 64 8.82 -7.09 1.80
N SER A 65 8.11 -6.13 2.38
CA SER A 65 8.07 -4.74 1.93
C SER A 65 9.31 -3.98 2.42
N SER A 66 9.48 -2.76 1.93
CA SER A 66 10.46 -1.81 2.46
C SER A 66 9.83 -0.45 2.72
N LEU A 67 10.36 0.27 3.71
CA LEU A 67 9.95 1.62 4.06
C LEU A 67 11.10 2.59 3.77
N MET A 68 10.87 3.59 2.93
CA MET A 68 11.76 4.74 2.84
C MET A 68 11.27 5.81 3.81
N LEU A 69 12.17 6.20 4.71
CA LEU A 69 11.95 7.19 5.74
C LEU A 69 12.16 8.60 5.18
N ALA A 70 11.69 9.62 5.90
CA ALA A 70 11.75 11.02 5.46
C ALA A 70 13.19 11.52 5.19
N ASN A 71 14.17 10.94 5.89
CA ASN A 71 15.59 11.22 5.72
C ASN A 71 16.25 10.45 4.54
N GLY A 72 15.47 9.69 3.77
CA GLY A 72 15.93 8.88 2.64
C GLY A 72 16.42 7.48 3.00
N THR A 73 16.51 7.12 4.28
CA THR A 73 16.91 5.77 4.70
C THR A 73 15.84 4.76 4.27
N LYS A 74 16.23 3.73 3.51
CA LYS A 74 15.34 2.61 3.16
C LYS A 74 15.60 1.43 4.10
N ILE A 75 14.59 1.04 4.86
CA ILE A 75 14.63 -0.12 5.76
C ILE A 75 13.75 -1.25 5.20
N ARG A 76 14.15 -2.50 5.45
CA ARG A 76 13.32 -3.67 5.17
C ARG A 76 12.29 -3.84 6.28
N ILE A 77 11.06 -4.18 5.92
CA ILE A 77 9.99 -4.48 6.85
C ILE A 77 9.72 -5.97 6.79
N LYS A 78 9.63 -6.64 7.94
CA LYS A 78 9.03 -7.98 7.99
C LYS A 78 7.53 -7.85 7.79
N SER A 79 7.04 -8.20 6.62
CA SER A 79 5.63 -8.01 6.25
C SER A 79 4.72 -8.96 7.03
N THR A 80 3.51 -8.51 7.32
CA THR A 80 2.45 -9.34 7.91
C THR A 80 1.30 -9.38 6.92
N PHE A 81 1.15 -10.52 6.24
CA PHE A 81 0.06 -10.74 5.29
C PHE A 81 -1.12 -11.42 5.96
N VAL A 82 -2.32 -10.89 5.71
CA VAL A 82 -3.58 -11.44 6.20
C VAL A 82 -4.34 -12.01 5.02
N SER A 83 -4.74 -13.29 5.13
CA SER A 83 -5.53 -14.01 4.12
C SER A 83 -6.84 -14.60 4.67
N GLU A 84 -7.02 -14.58 5.98
CA GLU A 84 -8.27 -15.00 6.63
C GLU A 84 -9.29 -13.85 6.58
N GLY A 85 -10.55 -14.16 6.24
CA GLY A 85 -11.62 -13.17 6.19
C GLY A 85 -11.51 -12.13 5.06
N THR A 86 -10.64 -12.35 4.08
CA THR A 86 -10.41 -11.42 2.98
C THR A 86 -11.46 -11.55 1.88
N LEU A 87 -11.64 -10.47 1.12
CA LEU A 87 -12.40 -10.47 -0.13
C LEU A 87 -11.49 -10.06 -1.30
N PRO A 88 -11.30 -10.91 -2.32
CA PRO A 88 -11.74 -12.31 -2.41
C PRO A 88 -11.18 -13.21 -1.31
N ALA A 89 -11.88 -14.31 -1.04
CA ALA A 89 -11.41 -15.32 -0.08
C ALA A 89 -10.05 -15.88 -0.54
N GLY A 90 -9.09 -15.97 0.38
CA GLY A 90 -7.74 -16.45 0.10
C GLY A 90 -6.80 -15.44 -0.57
N SER A 91 -7.30 -14.25 -0.94
CA SER A 91 -6.42 -13.14 -1.33
C SER A 91 -5.64 -12.61 -0.12
N THR A 92 -4.54 -11.89 -0.36
CA THR A 92 -3.68 -11.37 0.72
C THR A 92 -3.76 -9.86 0.83
N TRP A 93 -3.86 -9.37 2.07
CA TRP A 93 -3.72 -7.95 2.42
C TRP A 93 -2.43 -7.75 3.21
N GLN A 94 -1.73 -6.64 2.95
CA GLN A 94 -0.57 -6.23 3.73
C GLN A 94 -1.05 -5.39 4.91
N MET A 95 -0.71 -5.81 6.12
CA MET A 95 -0.93 -5.03 7.33
C MET A 95 0.00 -3.82 7.35
N ASN A 96 -0.51 -2.68 7.82
CA ASN A 96 0.29 -1.49 8.04
C ASN A 96 1.35 -1.72 9.13
N PRO A 97 2.64 -1.65 8.79
CA PRO A 97 3.73 -1.93 9.72
C PRO A 97 4.13 -0.70 10.55
N ILE A 98 3.45 0.44 10.40
CA ILE A 98 3.81 1.70 11.04
C ILE A 98 2.86 1.96 12.21
N PRO A 99 3.31 1.83 13.46
CA PRO A 99 2.43 2.07 14.59
C PRO A 99 2.08 3.55 14.71
N GLY A 100 0.81 3.84 14.92
CA GLY A 100 0.36 5.11 15.46
C GLY A 100 0.58 5.20 16.98
N TYR A 101 0.02 6.25 17.58
CA TYR A 101 0.04 6.50 19.01
C TYR A 101 -1.34 6.32 19.62
N ILE A 102 -1.40 5.83 20.86
CA ILE A 102 -2.63 5.84 21.65
C ILE A 102 -2.92 7.28 22.07
N GLN A 103 -4.01 7.85 21.56
CA GLN A 103 -4.51 9.14 22.03
C GLN A 103 -5.25 8.94 23.35
N GLY A 104 -4.81 9.58 24.44
CA GLY A 104 -5.42 9.35 25.74
C GLY A 104 -5.07 10.36 26.84
N ASN A 105 -5.42 11.64 26.66
CA ASN A 105 -5.43 12.58 27.79
C ASN A 105 -6.87 12.74 28.30
N PRO A 106 -7.16 12.49 29.59
CA PRO A 106 -8.46 12.79 30.18
C PRO A 106 -8.86 14.29 30.14
N LYS A 107 -7.97 15.19 29.70
CA LYS A 107 -8.22 16.63 29.54
C LYS A 107 -8.29 17.14 28.09
N GLY A 108 -8.43 16.25 27.10
CA GLY A 108 -8.69 16.66 25.71
C GLY A 108 -7.47 17.18 24.93
N GLY A 109 -6.26 16.75 25.30
CA GLY A 109 -5.03 16.95 24.52
C GLY A 109 -4.50 15.64 23.93
N PHE A 110 -3.68 15.72 22.88
CA PHE A 110 -2.90 14.58 22.38
C PHE A 110 -1.83 14.20 23.43
N SER A 111 -2.13 13.34 24.41
CA SER A 111 -1.06 12.76 25.23
C SER A 111 -0.39 11.65 24.42
N CYS A 112 0.79 11.93 23.91
CA CYS A 112 1.67 10.94 23.33
C CYS A 112 2.17 9.93 24.40
N CYS A 113 2.65 8.78 23.90
CA CYS A 113 3.87 8.05 24.30
C CYS A 113 3.72 6.52 24.24
N LYS A 114 2.49 5.96 24.26
CA LYS A 114 2.29 4.53 24.00
C LYS A 114 1.97 4.32 22.52
N ARG A 115 2.85 3.61 21.82
CA ARG A 115 2.62 3.15 20.45
C ARG A 115 1.58 2.02 20.43
N TRP A 116 0.92 1.82 19.31
CA TRP A 116 0.03 0.66 19.13
C TRP A 116 0.82 -0.66 19.22
N PHE A 117 2.03 -0.69 18.65
CA PHE A 117 2.97 -1.80 18.67
C PHE A 117 4.42 -1.30 18.45
N ASP A 118 5.40 -2.21 18.48
CA ASP A 118 6.81 -1.87 18.28
C ASP A 118 7.09 -1.42 16.84
N PRO A 119 7.79 -0.29 16.63
CA PRO A 119 8.06 0.20 15.29
C PRO A 119 9.10 -0.65 14.56
N PRO A 120 9.10 -0.66 13.22
CA PRO A 120 9.98 -1.50 12.41
C PRO A 120 11.44 -1.00 12.36
N CYS A 121 11.76 0.08 13.07
CA CYS A 121 13.08 0.68 13.12
C CYS A 121 13.33 1.33 14.49
N TYR A 122 14.57 1.77 14.71
CA TYR A 122 14.86 2.60 15.86
C TYR A 122 14.13 3.94 15.72
N ASP A 123 13.10 4.09 16.53
CA ASP A 123 12.30 5.29 16.64
C ASP A 123 12.49 5.82 18.08
N PRO A 124 13.35 6.83 18.29
CA PRO A 124 13.47 7.44 19.60
C PRO A 124 12.20 8.24 19.85
N VAL A 125 11.42 7.84 20.86
CA VAL A 125 10.21 8.59 21.26
C VAL A 125 10.63 10.03 21.51
N PRO A 126 10.12 11.03 20.76
CA PRO A 126 10.32 12.41 21.14
C PRO A 126 9.71 12.57 22.53
N VAL A 127 10.52 12.99 23.51
CA VAL A 127 10.05 13.64 24.75
C VAL A 127 8.90 14.57 24.36
N PRO A 128 7.77 14.64 25.10
CA PRO A 128 6.47 15.12 24.62
C PRO A 128 6.52 16.55 24.08
N ASP A 129 7.01 16.71 22.86
CA ASP A 129 6.89 17.91 22.07
C ASP A 129 5.64 17.70 21.23
N ASN A 130 4.57 18.33 21.69
CA ASN A 130 3.24 18.38 21.08
C ASN A 130 3.24 18.94 19.64
N MET A 131 4.41 19.15 19.05
CA MET A 131 4.61 19.80 17.77
C MET A 131 5.14 18.85 16.67
N HIS A 132 5.25 17.54 16.95
CA HIS A 132 5.63 16.52 15.95
C HIS A 132 6.88 16.87 15.12
N ARG A 133 7.85 17.57 15.71
CA ARG A 133 8.99 18.18 14.99
C ARG A 133 10.08 17.22 14.55
N LEU A 134 9.94 15.91 14.74
CA LEU A 134 10.96 14.91 14.39
C LEU A 134 10.57 14.00 13.21
N ILE A 135 9.42 14.22 12.56
CA ILE A 135 8.97 13.37 11.44
C ILE A 135 9.98 13.40 10.27
N ASP A 136 10.74 14.49 10.12
CA ASP A 136 11.82 14.68 9.15
C ASP A 136 13.13 13.93 9.51
N GLN A 137 13.27 13.41 10.73
CA GLN A 137 14.49 12.74 11.20
C GLN A 137 14.54 11.23 10.92
N GLY A 138 13.56 10.71 10.18
CA GLY A 138 13.48 9.28 9.86
C GLY A 138 12.83 8.45 10.96
N MET A 139 11.68 8.92 11.47
CA MET A 139 10.81 8.14 12.33
C MET A 139 10.03 7.09 11.52
N CYS A 140 9.72 5.97 12.15
CA CYS A 140 8.91 4.88 11.59
C CYS A 140 7.68 4.58 12.46
N SER A 141 7.19 5.59 13.17
CA SER A 141 5.93 5.60 13.90
C SER A 141 5.29 6.98 13.87
N GLY A 142 3.97 7.02 14.05
CA GLY A 142 3.19 8.24 14.24
C GLY A 142 1.97 8.40 13.34
N GLU A 143 1.18 9.42 13.66
CA GLU A 143 -0.11 9.72 13.01
C GLU A 143 0.07 10.54 11.73
N TRP A 144 1.04 11.45 11.72
CA TRP A 144 1.31 12.35 10.61
C TRP A 144 2.70 12.07 10.07
N LEU A 145 2.77 11.54 8.86
CA LEU A 145 3.99 11.08 8.23
C LEU A 145 4.30 12.01 7.04
N ASN A 146 5.56 12.43 6.89
CA ASN A 146 6.02 13.24 5.76
C ASN A 146 7.07 12.42 5.02
N ASN A 147 7.00 12.39 3.68
CA ASN A 147 8.00 11.73 2.84
C ASN A 147 8.29 10.26 3.24
N ILE A 148 7.26 9.55 3.73
CA ILE A 148 7.33 8.13 4.01
C ILE A 148 6.73 7.38 2.84
N THR A 149 7.51 6.49 2.22
CA THR A 149 7.09 5.69 1.07
C THR A 149 7.25 4.22 1.36
N ILE A 150 6.20 3.46 1.11
CA ILE A 150 6.19 1.99 1.20
C ILE A 150 6.45 1.43 -0.19
N TYR A 151 7.30 0.41 -0.25
CA TYR A 151 7.67 -0.34 -1.44
C TYR A 151 7.24 -1.78 -1.25
N ASP A 152 6.30 -2.24 -2.08
CA ASP A 152 5.75 -3.58 -2.04
C ASP A 152 6.20 -4.36 -3.26
N GLN A 153 6.62 -5.61 -3.03
CA GLN A 153 6.91 -6.55 -4.11
C GLN A 153 5.64 -7.34 -4.40
N LEU A 154 5.17 -7.31 -5.64
CA LEU A 154 3.96 -7.98 -6.10
C LEU A 154 4.30 -9.02 -7.15
N ARG A 155 3.59 -10.14 -7.15
CA ARG A 155 3.65 -11.14 -8.21
C ARG A 155 2.55 -10.84 -9.22
N VAL A 156 2.91 -10.62 -10.48
CA VAL A 156 1.92 -10.52 -11.56
C VAL A 156 1.35 -11.93 -11.81
N PRO A 157 0.04 -12.16 -11.73
CA PRO A 157 -0.52 -13.48 -11.98
C PRO A 157 -0.16 -13.99 -13.39
N GLU A 158 0.26 -15.24 -13.48
CA GLU A 158 0.81 -15.85 -14.70
C GLU A 158 -0.24 -16.03 -15.80
N HIS A 159 -1.50 -16.23 -15.41
CA HIS A 159 -2.62 -16.45 -16.31
C HIS A 159 -3.17 -15.18 -16.96
N LEU A 160 -2.56 -14.01 -16.71
CA LEU A 160 -3.03 -12.77 -17.29
C LEU A 160 -2.64 -12.68 -18.76
N GLU A 161 -3.67 -12.43 -19.58
CA GLU A 161 -3.49 -12.13 -20.98
C GLU A 161 -2.71 -10.82 -21.18
N PRO A 162 -1.85 -10.72 -22.21
CA PRO A 162 -1.20 -9.47 -22.55
C PRO A 162 -2.23 -8.38 -22.89
N GLY A 163 -2.04 -7.18 -22.37
CA GLY A 163 -2.99 -6.09 -22.61
C GLY A 163 -2.81 -4.89 -21.70
N GLU A 164 -3.79 -4.00 -21.77
CA GLU A 164 -3.86 -2.78 -20.95
C GLU A 164 -4.74 -3.06 -19.72
N TYR A 165 -4.21 -2.71 -18.55
CA TYR A 165 -4.87 -2.91 -17.28
C TYR A 165 -4.79 -1.62 -16.45
N VAL A 166 -5.70 -1.52 -15.49
CA VAL A 166 -5.62 -0.54 -14.41
C VAL A 166 -5.21 -1.29 -13.15
N LEU A 167 -4.18 -0.80 -12.47
CA LEU A 167 -3.83 -1.18 -11.12
C LEU A 167 -4.65 -0.37 -10.14
N GLY A 168 -5.45 -1.03 -9.32
CA GLY A 168 -6.14 -0.46 -8.17
C GLY A 168 -5.35 -0.72 -6.89
N PHE A 169 -5.03 0.35 -6.16
CA PHE A 169 -4.62 0.31 -4.76
C PHE A 169 -5.83 0.61 -3.89
N ARG A 170 -6.07 -0.22 -2.87
CA ARG A 170 -7.11 0.01 -1.85
C ARG A 170 -6.50 -0.17 -0.46
N TRP A 171 -6.72 0.81 0.41
CA TRP A 171 -6.35 0.78 1.82
C TRP A 171 -7.61 0.98 2.68
N ASP A 172 -7.88 -0.02 3.53
CA ASP A 172 -8.96 0.03 4.50
C ASP A 172 -8.38 0.39 5.87
N CYS A 173 -8.88 1.47 6.46
CA CYS A 173 -8.38 2.01 7.71
C CYS A 173 -8.92 1.23 8.93
N GLU A 174 -8.08 1.07 9.95
CA GLU A 174 -8.47 0.42 11.21
C GLU A 174 -9.13 1.42 12.17
N THR A 175 -8.60 2.64 12.27
CA THR A 175 -9.02 3.61 13.29
C THR A 175 -10.16 4.53 12.83
N SER A 176 -10.69 4.35 11.62
CA SER A 176 -11.74 5.18 11.05
C SER A 176 -12.51 4.45 9.95
N ALA A 177 -13.74 4.89 9.66
CA ALA A 177 -14.54 4.39 8.54
C ALA A 177 -14.11 5.01 7.20
N GLN A 178 -12.82 4.96 6.89
CA GLN A 178 -12.23 5.50 5.67
C GLN A 178 -11.67 4.38 4.79
N VAL A 179 -11.83 4.54 3.48
CA VAL A 179 -11.20 3.71 2.46
C VAL A 179 -10.48 4.65 1.50
N TRP A 180 -9.18 4.45 1.33
CA TRP A 180 -8.37 5.22 0.38
C TRP A 180 -8.10 4.38 -0.85
N GLN A 181 -8.30 4.97 -2.03
CA GLN A 181 -8.10 4.29 -3.31
C GLN A 181 -7.29 5.14 -4.26
N SER A 182 -6.49 4.48 -5.10
CA SER A 182 -5.73 5.11 -6.18
C SER A 182 -5.62 4.14 -7.35
N CYS A 183 -5.45 4.69 -8.55
CA CYS A 183 -5.32 3.89 -9.77
C CYS A 183 -4.13 4.29 -10.62
N ALA A 184 -3.56 3.34 -11.35
CA ALA A 184 -2.49 3.57 -12.32
C ALA A 184 -2.69 2.72 -13.57
N ASP A 185 -2.47 3.30 -14.75
CA ASP A 185 -2.47 2.57 -16.02
C ASP A 185 -1.20 1.72 -16.13
N ILE A 186 -1.34 0.45 -16.53
CA ILE A 186 -0.23 -0.47 -16.75
C ILE A 186 -0.43 -1.27 -18.06
N THR A 187 0.66 -1.79 -18.61
CA THR A 187 0.63 -2.75 -19.72
C THR A 187 1.22 -4.07 -19.26
N ILE A 188 0.48 -5.16 -19.44
CA ILE A 188 0.94 -6.53 -19.18
C ILE A 188 1.45 -7.14 -20.50
N THR A 189 2.64 -7.74 -20.48
CA THR A 189 3.18 -8.56 -21.57
C THR A 189 3.12 -10.05 -21.23
N ALA A 190 3.20 -10.90 -22.25
CA ALA A 190 3.15 -12.34 -22.08
C ALA A 190 4.28 -12.86 -21.17
N ALA A 191 4.02 -13.98 -20.49
CA ALA A 191 5.05 -14.76 -19.83
C ALA A 191 6.04 -15.32 -20.87
N ASP A 192 7.26 -15.65 -20.45
CA ASP A 192 8.20 -16.31 -21.34
C ASP A 192 7.71 -17.73 -21.63
N SER A 193 7.88 -18.19 -22.87
CA SER A 193 7.43 -19.52 -23.33
C SER A 193 8.03 -20.69 -22.54
N ALA A 194 9.09 -20.43 -21.76
CA ALA A 194 9.80 -21.42 -20.95
C ALA A 194 9.10 -21.73 -19.61
N ASP A 195 8.21 -20.86 -19.13
CA ASP A 195 7.56 -21.00 -17.81
C ASP A 195 6.18 -21.71 -17.89
N LEU A 196 5.68 -22.00 -19.11
CA LEU A 196 4.40 -22.70 -19.33
C LEU A 196 4.52 -24.24 -19.29
N VAL A 197 5.68 -24.78 -18.92
CA VAL A 197 5.98 -26.22 -18.92
C VAL A 197 6.46 -26.67 -17.54
N VAL A 198 5.61 -26.57 -16.52
CA VAL A 198 5.77 -27.33 -15.26
C VAL A 198 4.42 -27.87 -14.81
#